data_AF-A0A1Q3SSI0-F1
#
_entry.id   AF-A0A1Q3SSI0-F1
#
_cell.length_a   1.000
_cell.length_b   1.000
_cell.length_c   1.000
_cell.angle_alpha   90.00
_cell.angle_beta   90.00
_cell.angle_gamma   90.00
#
_symmetry.space_group_name_H-M   'P 1'
#
loop_
_entity.id
_entity.type
_entity.pdbx_description
1 polymer ?
#
loop_
_entity_poly.entity_id
_entity_poly.type
_entity_poly.pdbx_seq_one_letter_code
_entity_poly.pdbx_strand_id
1 'polypeptide(L)'
;MAIVHKLVNVMNHFSTLQISHDVILTDVIEDDPLKLVACIDSLQHAAYKAIEEQYAKFNPEANQSEQIEFYERIINIKTQLRALEFIHIDLTKKLNEKGLIYVKEENNVALSKYSYKYAKSEKRNLHDHYYQLLEKIKSNNELGKTELEFINSLLMQIISRPEGQKLIIKLNSQLEKNGAKIQILPSREFGCSSPLEGEAKENVDVELSPESQLDYKKVLKKTTIKSDGAKKCVVFINMDHLKSISAINTEAYASMDQGLTDTGPASVLLAHELIHATHVLAGSARSDFKPFFDVMNKRSDPVMDILYPKASNTRLGNSAEEFWTIEGGNICENNIRKEHGFANRTGHITLSPGTGQGHSMADLYYLGLQRNPTSENMQKYKQYTDKIKSRSSDELMIIEERENFVGKVLKFQKLQLQCCTPQEVITELQKLSSNTLDRAEKMLNKWQSKLSDMKDLTSEEKEALWISFLSTIPFGVCKTLLAISSLMQSSQPEEGRLQFWKEAAANMKPEYINKAIKHFQKIESVLDSCMTKCSRTVEMAQMQSFIHALQTRDLSVIQKP
;
A
#
# COMPACT_ATOMS: atom_id res chain seq x y z
N MET A 1 -6.47 -25.60 12.49
CA MET A 1 -6.83 -24.95 13.78
C MET A 1 -6.42 -23.47 13.88
N ALA A 2 -5.12 -23.08 13.88
CA ALA A 2 -4.73 -21.67 14.08
C ALA A 2 -5.17 -20.72 12.93
N ILE A 3 -5.12 -21.18 11.67
CA ILE A 3 -5.57 -20.40 10.49
C ILE A 3 -7.08 -20.13 10.53
N VAL A 4 -7.87 -21.16 10.83
CA VAL A 4 -9.33 -21.09 10.97
C VAL A 4 -9.75 -20.04 11.99
N HIS A 5 -9.11 -20.02 13.17
CA HIS A 5 -9.38 -19.01 14.19
C HIS A 5 -9.11 -17.59 13.66
N LYS A 6 -7.94 -17.37 13.03
CA LYS A 6 -7.60 -16.05 12.44
C LYS A 6 -8.65 -15.61 11.41
N LEU A 7 -9.12 -16.52 10.55
CA LEU A 7 -10.15 -16.23 9.54
C LEU A 7 -11.50 -15.86 10.17
N VAL A 8 -11.96 -16.64 11.17
CA VAL A 8 -13.20 -16.33 11.90
C VAL A 8 -13.13 -14.95 12.55
N ASN A 9 -11.98 -14.59 13.12
CA ASN A 9 -11.80 -13.24 13.68
C ASN A 9 -11.96 -12.16 12.62
N VAL A 10 -11.38 -12.32 11.42
CA VAL A 10 -11.56 -11.36 10.32
C VAL A 10 -13.03 -11.26 9.90
N MET A 11 -13.74 -12.39 9.76
CA MET A 11 -15.16 -12.41 9.41
C MET A 11 -16.04 -11.65 10.42
N ASN A 12 -15.73 -11.77 11.72
CA ASN A 12 -16.41 -11.01 12.77
C ASN A 12 -16.16 -9.50 12.64
N HIS A 13 -14.93 -9.10 12.30
CA HIS A 13 -14.63 -7.69 12.03
C HIS A 13 -15.33 -7.17 10.78
N PHE A 14 -15.43 -7.97 9.71
CA PHE A 14 -16.18 -7.61 8.51
C PHE A 14 -17.65 -7.34 8.84
N SER A 15 -18.26 -8.18 9.69
CA SER A 15 -19.64 -7.98 10.17
C SER A 15 -19.79 -6.65 10.91
N THR A 16 -18.81 -6.31 11.76
CA THR A 16 -18.78 -5.02 12.50
C THR A 16 -18.63 -3.82 11.56
N LEU A 17 -17.84 -3.98 10.49
CA LEU A 17 -17.64 -2.98 9.44
C LEU A 17 -18.76 -2.95 8.38
N GLN A 18 -19.77 -3.81 8.54
CA GLN A 18 -20.90 -3.99 7.60
C GLN A 18 -20.45 -4.36 6.18
N ILE A 19 -19.40 -5.17 6.05
CA ILE A 19 -18.91 -5.69 4.77
C ILE A 19 -19.63 -7.01 4.47
N SER A 20 -20.45 -7.01 3.41
CA SER A 20 -21.14 -8.21 2.95
C SER A 20 -20.18 -9.18 2.27
N HIS A 21 -20.29 -10.48 2.59
CA HIS A 21 -19.51 -11.54 1.94
C HIS A 21 -20.30 -12.86 1.89
N ASP A 22 -20.00 -13.70 0.90
CA ASP A 22 -20.73 -14.95 0.65
C ASP A 22 -20.05 -16.19 1.26
N VAL A 23 -19.02 -16.00 2.09
CA VAL A 23 -18.28 -17.11 2.71
C VAL A 23 -19.14 -17.85 3.73
N ILE A 24 -19.28 -19.16 3.53
CA ILE A 24 -20.03 -20.07 4.43
C ILE A 24 -19.07 -20.59 5.51
N LEU A 25 -19.44 -20.43 6.78
CA LEU A 25 -18.63 -20.85 7.94
C LEU A 25 -18.22 -22.33 7.91
N THR A 26 -19.05 -23.22 7.36
CA THR A 26 -18.74 -24.65 7.23
C THR A 26 -17.53 -24.90 6.35
N ASP A 27 -17.34 -24.13 5.28
CA ASP A 27 -16.18 -24.24 4.37
C ASP A 27 -14.88 -23.81 5.05
N VAL A 28 -14.97 -22.96 6.08
CA VAL A 28 -13.84 -22.46 6.87
C VAL A 28 -13.44 -23.45 7.97
N ILE A 29 -14.38 -24.27 8.44
CA ILE A 29 -14.14 -25.29 9.48
C ILE A 29 -13.35 -26.48 8.91
N GLU A 30 -13.47 -26.74 7.60
CA GLU A 30 -12.66 -27.73 6.91
C GLU A 30 -11.22 -27.20 6.72
N ASP A 31 -10.22 -27.85 7.34
CA ASP A 31 -8.78 -27.49 7.25
C ASP A 31 -8.16 -27.90 5.88
N ASP A 32 -8.94 -27.79 4.79
CA ASP A 32 -8.48 -27.99 3.41
C ASP A 32 -7.85 -26.70 2.88
N PRO A 33 -6.53 -26.67 2.58
CA PRO A 33 -5.85 -25.48 2.09
C PRO A 33 -6.48 -24.83 0.83
N LEU A 34 -7.06 -25.62 -0.08
CA LEU A 34 -7.67 -25.09 -1.30
C LEU A 34 -9.02 -24.41 -1.03
N LYS A 35 -9.82 -24.96 -0.11
CA LYS A 35 -11.06 -24.31 0.33
C LYS A 35 -10.76 -23.05 1.12
N LEU A 36 -9.80 -23.11 2.05
CA LEU A 36 -9.41 -21.97 2.86
C LEU A 36 -8.86 -20.81 2.03
N VAL A 37 -8.03 -21.08 1.01
CA VAL A 37 -7.52 -19.99 0.14
C VAL A 37 -8.63 -19.41 -0.74
N ALA A 38 -9.61 -20.20 -1.16
CA ALA A 38 -10.81 -19.71 -1.86
C ALA A 38 -11.67 -18.81 -0.95
N CYS A 39 -11.82 -19.16 0.33
CA CYS A 39 -12.48 -18.29 1.31
C CYS A 39 -11.72 -16.97 1.49
N ILE A 40 -10.38 -17.00 1.57
CA ILE A 40 -9.56 -15.79 1.66
C ILE A 40 -9.74 -14.93 0.40
N ASP A 41 -9.66 -15.51 -0.79
CA ASP A 41 -9.88 -14.80 -2.05
C ASP A 41 -11.23 -14.07 -2.02
N SER A 42 -12.31 -14.75 -1.66
CA SER A 42 -13.64 -14.14 -1.53
C SER A 42 -13.70 -13.00 -0.51
N LEU A 43 -13.07 -13.15 0.66
CA LEU A 43 -13.03 -12.09 1.67
C LEU A 43 -12.18 -10.90 1.23
N GLN A 44 -11.04 -11.13 0.57
CA GLN A 44 -10.21 -10.07 0.03
C GLN A 44 -11.00 -9.25 -1.00
N HIS A 45 -11.74 -9.91 -1.90
CA HIS A 45 -12.59 -9.22 -2.88
C HIS A 45 -13.72 -8.41 -2.23
N ALA A 46 -14.36 -8.94 -1.19
CA ALA A 46 -15.35 -8.19 -0.44
C ALA A 46 -14.75 -6.93 0.20
N ALA A 47 -13.54 -7.02 0.77
CA ALA A 47 -12.82 -5.86 1.31
C ALA A 47 -12.42 -4.86 0.23
N TYR A 48 -11.87 -5.31 -0.91
CA TYR A 48 -11.51 -4.45 -2.04
C TYR A 48 -12.72 -3.68 -2.56
N LYS A 49 -13.85 -4.38 -2.76
CA LYS A 49 -15.11 -3.75 -3.17
C LYS A 49 -15.59 -2.72 -2.14
N ALA A 50 -15.53 -3.02 -0.85
CA ALA A 50 -15.92 -2.08 0.20
C ALA A 50 -15.03 -0.83 0.25
N ILE A 51 -13.73 -0.96 -0.06
CA ILE A 51 -12.81 0.18 -0.19
C ILE A 51 -13.22 1.07 -1.37
N GLU A 52 -13.48 0.48 -2.54
CA GLU A 52 -13.90 1.25 -3.72
C GLU A 52 -15.27 1.92 -3.52
N GLU A 53 -16.22 1.22 -2.91
CA GLU A 53 -17.52 1.79 -2.52
C GLU A 53 -17.38 2.95 -1.53
N GLN A 54 -16.34 2.95 -0.70
CA GLN A 54 -16.02 4.07 0.16
C GLN A 54 -15.39 5.22 -0.65
N TYR A 55 -14.40 4.97 -1.51
CA TYR A 55 -13.83 6.02 -2.38
C TYR A 55 -14.86 6.69 -3.30
N ALA A 56 -15.84 5.93 -3.80
CA ALA A 56 -16.94 6.46 -4.60
C ALA A 56 -17.83 7.48 -3.83
N LYS A 57 -17.80 7.48 -2.50
CA LYS A 57 -18.52 8.43 -1.63
C LYS A 57 -17.68 9.64 -1.24
N PHE A 58 -16.46 9.76 -1.76
CA PHE A 58 -15.58 10.87 -1.42
C PHE A 58 -16.25 12.21 -1.72
N ASN A 59 -16.32 13.08 -0.71
CA ASN A 59 -16.88 14.42 -0.81
C ASN A 59 -15.78 15.44 -0.46
N PRO A 60 -15.23 16.18 -1.44
CA PRO A 60 -14.17 17.16 -1.18
C PRO A 60 -14.64 18.37 -0.35
N GLU A 61 -15.96 18.59 -0.22
CA GLU A 61 -16.55 19.66 0.59
C GLU A 61 -16.92 19.21 2.00
N ALA A 62 -16.67 17.94 2.36
CA ALA A 62 -16.91 17.43 3.70
C ALA A 62 -16.02 18.14 4.73
N ASN A 63 -16.56 18.34 5.93
CA ASN A 63 -15.82 18.98 7.01
C ASN A 63 -14.69 18.07 7.53
N GLN A 64 -13.82 18.63 8.38
CA GLN A 64 -12.63 17.93 8.87
C GLN A 64 -12.95 16.60 9.57
N SER A 65 -13.99 16.57 10.42
CA SER A 65 -14.38 15.36 11.15
C SER A 65 -14.95 14.30 10.21
N GLU A 66 -15.77 14.69 9.24
CA GLU A 66 -16.28 13.79 8.20
C GLU A 66 -15.15 13.21 7.33
N GLN A 67 -14.13 14.01 7.00
CA GLN A 67 -12.94 13.54 6.27
C GLN A 67 -12.17 12.51 7.09
N ILE A 68 -11.98 12.74 8.39
CA ILE A 68 -11.31 11.79 9.29
C ILE A 68 -12.08 10.47 9.32
N GLU A 69 -13.39 10.51 9.60
CA GLU A 69 -14.24 9.31 9.63
C GLU A 69 -14.19 8.53 8.31
N PHE A 70 -14.25 9.25 7.19
CA PHE A 70 -14.15 8.67 5.85
C PHE A 70 -12.87 7.84 5.66
N TYR A 71 -11.71 8.40 6.01
CA TYR A 71 -10.42 7.73 5.83
C TYR A 71 -10.16 6.67 6.89
N GLU A 72 -10.62 6.86 8.13
CA GLU A 72 -10.53 5.85 9.18
C GLU A 72 -11.27 4.57 8.81
N ARG A 73 -12.43 4.69 8.15
CA ARG A 73 -13.14 3.53 7.61
C ARG A 73 -12.27 2.76 6.61
N ILE A 74 -11.60 3.45 5.69
CA ILE A 74 -10.69 2.82 4.72
C ILE A 74 -9.53 2.11 5.44
N ILE A 75 -8.90 2.78 6.41
CA ILE A 75 -7.79 2.22 7.20
C ILE A 75 -8.24 0.94 7.94
N ASN A 76 -9.44 0.94 8.54
CA ASN A 76 -9.97 -0.21 9.24
C ASN A 76 -10.21 -1.41 8.30
N ILE A 77 -10.77 -1.17 7.12
CA ILE A 77 -10.94 -2.23 6.10
C ILE A 77 -9.57 -2.77 5.66
N LYS A 78 -8.62 -1.88 5.33
CA LYS A 78 -7.26 -2.28 4.93
C LYS A 78 -6.51 -3.03 6.03
N THR A 79 -6.78 -2.74 7.30
CA THR A 79 -6.20 -3.49 8.42
C THR A 79 -6.64 -4.95 8.41
N GLN A 80 -7.92 -5.22 8.13
CA GLN A 80 -8.43 -6.58 8.03
C GLN A 80 -7.94 -7.27 6.75
N LEU A 81 -7.86 -6.54 5.63
CA LEU A 81 -7.24 -7.03 4.40
C LEU A 81 -5.80 -7.48 4.62
N ARG A 82 -4.99 -6.67 5.30
CA ARG A 82 -3.61 -7.00 5.65
C ARG A 82 -3.52 -8.25 6.52
N ALA A 83 -4.47 -8.46 7.44
CA ALA A 83 -4.57 -9.70 8.20
C ALA A 83 -4.86 -10.91 7.29
N LEU A 84 -5.76 -10.78 6.32
CA LEU A 84 -6.01 -11.82 5.30
C LEU A 84 -4.75 -12.13 4.48
N GLU A 85 -3.98 -11.12 4.10
CA GLU A 85 -2.73 -11.30 3.33
C GLU A 85 -1.66 -12.06 4.13
N PHE A 86 -1.55 -11.85 5.44
CA PHE A 86 -0.70 -12.69 6.29
C PHE A 86 -1.18 -14.15 6.34
N ILE A 87 -2.49 -14.39 6.44
CA ILE A 87 -3.04 -15.75 6.41
C ILE A 87 -2.82 -16.38 5.03
N HIS A 88 -2.91 -15.61 3.95
CA HIS A 88 -2.63 -16.05 2.59
C HIS A 88 -1.19 -16.53 2.42
N ILE A 89 -0.20 -15.85 3.02
CA ILE A 89 1.20 -16.30 3.04
C ILE A 89 1.32 -17.68 3.72
N ASP A 90 0.71 -17.83 4.91
CA ASP A 90 0.70 -19.09 5.66
C ASP A 90 0.10 -20.25 4.84
N LEU A 91 -1.00 -20.00 4.11
CA LEU A 91 -1.65 -21.00 3.25
C LEU A 91 -0.87 -21.28 1.98
N THR A 92 -0.30 -20.27 1.33
CA THR A 92 0.50 -20.43 0.11
C THR A 92 1.69 -21.35 0.37
N LYS A 93 2.31 -21.25 1.54
CA LYS A 93 3.36 -22.19 1.96
C LYS A 93 2.85 -23.64 1.97
N LYS A 94 1.71 -23.90 2.61
CA LYS A 94 1.09 -25.25 2.66
C LYS A 94 0.73 -25.78 1.26
N LEU A 95 0.25 -24.92 0.37
CA LEU A 95 -0.08 -25.29 -1.01
C LEU A 95 1.17 -25.69 -1.79
N ASN A 96 2.25 -24.91 -1.68
CA ASN A 96 3.52 -25.21 -2.34
C ASN A 96 4.18 -26.49 -1.82
N GLU A 97 4.13 -26.75 -0.50
CA GLU A 97 4.61 -28.02 0.08
C GLU A 97 3.89 -29.25 -0.51
N LYS A 98 2.64 -29.06 -0.98
CA LYS A 98 1.83 -30.09 -1.65
C LYS A 98 1.91 -30.04 -3.18
N GLY A 99 2.69 -29.11 -3.76
CA GLY A 99 2.75 -28.90 -5.20
C GLY A 99 1.42 -28.44 -5.81
N LEU A 100 0.58 -27.72 -5.06
CA LEU A 100 -0.72 -27.21 -5.50
C LEU A 100 -0.65 -25.73 -5.85
N ILE A 101 -1.49 -25.30 -6.79
CA ILE A 101 -1.77 -23.89 -7.07
C ILE A 101 -3.27 -23.65 -6.92
N TYR A 102 -3.65 -22.43 -6.53
CA TYR A 102 -5.04 -22.01 -6.52
C TYR A 102 -5.38 -21.24 -7.80
N VAL A 103 -6.42 -21.68 -8.50
CA VAL A 103 -6.94 -21.03 -9.69
C VAL A 103 -8.44 -20.89 -9.55
N LYS A 104 -8.95 -19.65 -9.63
CA LYS A 104 -10.39 -19.41 -9.67
C LYS A 104 -10.89 -19.70 -11.08
N GLU A 105 -11.91 -20.57 -11.16
CA GLU A 105 -12.57 -20.97 -12.42
C GLU A 105 -11.64 -21.65 -13.45
N GLU A 106 -11.04 -22.78 -13.08
CA GLU A 106 -10.18 -23.59 -13.99
C GLU A 106 -10.83 -23.89 -15.37
N ASN A 107 -12.16 -23.93 -15.44
CA ASN A 107 -12.91 -24.31 -16.65
C ASN A 107 -13.05 -23.20 -17.72
N ASN A 108 -12.73 -21.94 -17.41
CA ASN A 108 -12.95 -20.79 -18.32
C ASN A 108 -11.70 -20.33 -19.09
N VAL A 109 -10.53 -20.96 -18.87
CA VAL A 109 -9.29 -20.55 -19.54
C VAL A 109 -9.25 -21.11 -20.96
N ALA A 110 -9.77 -20.36 -21.92
CA ALA A 110 -9.49 -20.58 -23.33
C ALA A 110 -7.99 -20.29 -23.60
N LEU A 111 -7.12 -21.27 -23.34
CA LEU A 111 -5.68 -21.29 -23.67
C LEU A 111 -5.40 -21.16 -25.19
N SER A 112 -6.42 -21.01 -26.03
CA SER A 112 -6.36 -21.10 -27.49
C SER A 112 -5.76 -19.88 -28.20
N LYS A 113 -5.47 -18.77 -27.49
CA LYS A 113 -4.85 -17.56 -28.12
C LYS A 113 -3.39 -17.29 -27.74
N TYR A 114 -2.84 -17.96 -26.72
CA TYR A 114 -1.44 -17.80 -26.30
C TYR A 114 -0.57 -19.03 -26.57
N SER A 115 -1.11 -20.04 -27.25
CA SER A 115 -0.33 -21.12 -27.88
C SER A 115 0.55 -20.55 -28.99
N TYR A 116 1.74 -20.05 -28.63
CA TYR A 116 2.74 -19.59 -29.58
C TYR A 116 3.35 -20.81 -30.31
N LYS A 117 3.57 -20.62 -31.62
CA LYS A 117 3.96 -21.60 -32.65
C LYS A 117 5.31 -22.34 -32.47
N TYR A 118 5.83 -22.47 -31.26
CA TYR A 118 7.05 -23.26 -30.99
C TYR A 118 6.83 -24.54 -30.15
N ALA A 119 5.60 -24.83 -29.72
CA ALA A 119 5.28 -26.11 -29.09
C ALA A 119 4.86 -27.16 -30.14
N LYS A 120 5.83 -27.77 -30.84
CA LYS A 120 5.63 -29.09 -31.46
C LYS A 120 5.97 -30.24 -30.52
N SER A 121 6.40 -29.95 -29.29
CA SER A 121 6.51 -30.91 -28.20
C SER A 121 6.08 -30.25 -26.88
N GLU A 122 5.08 -30.83 -26.23
CA GLU A 122 4.58 -30.53 -24.88
C GLU A 122 3.74 -29.25 -24.70
N LYS A 123 2.42 -29.45 -24.54
CA LYS A 123 1.48 -28.49 -23.96
C LYS A 123 1.85 -28.29 -22.48
N ARG A 124 2.68 -27.29 -22.17
CA ARG A 124 2.88 -26.89 -20.77
C ARG A 124 1.58 -26.35 -20.20
N ASN A 125 1.19 -26.84 -19.03
CA ASN A 125 -0.01 -26.37 -18.34
C ASN A 125 0.33 -25.10 -17.52
N LEU A 126 -0.68 -24.45 -16.94
CA LEU A 126 -0.49 -23.23 -16.15
C LEU A 126 0.43 -23.44 -14.93
N HIS A 127 0.38 -24.64 -14.34
CA HIS A 127 1.20 -25.06 -13.21
C HIS A 127 2.69 -25.07 -13.56
N ASP A 128 3.06 -25.59 -14.72
CA ASP A 128 4.45 -25.56 -15.21
C ASP A 128 4.97 -24.13 -15.34
N HIS A 129 4.17 -23.22 -15.90
CA HIS A 129 4.56 -21.81 -16.03
C HIS A 129 4.78 -21.14 -14.67
N TYR A 130 3.92 -21.43 -13.69
CA TYR A 130 4.06 -20.90 -12.34
C TYR A 130 5.37 -21.33 -11.68
N TYR A 131 5.60 -22.65 -11.59
CA TYR A 131 6.79 -23.18 -10.92
C TYR A 131 8.07 -22.87 -11.69
N GLN A 132 8.00 -22.78 -13.02
CA GLN A 132 9.14 -22.31 -13.82
C GLN A 132 9.53 -20.86 -13.46
N LEU A 133 8.56 -19.96 -13.32
CA LEU A 133 8.85 -18.58 -12.92
C LEU A 133 9.43 -18.53 -11.50
N LEU A 134 8.85 -19.29 -10.57
CA LEU A 134 9.35 -19.39 -9.20
C LEU A 134 10.79 -19.91 -9.14
N GLU A 135 11.11 -20.98 -9.88
CA GLU A 135 12.47 -21.51 -9.95
C GLU A 135 13.45 -20.50 -10.56
N LYS A 136 13.05 -19.76 -11.61
CA LYS A 136 13.87 -18.68 -12.18
C LYS A 136 14.12 -17.56 -11.17
N ILE A 137 13.11 -17.16 -10.41
CA ILE A 137 13.26 -16.16 -9.34
C ILE A 137 14.20 -16.69 -8.26
N LYS A 138 14.01 -17.92 -7.81
CA LYS A 138 14.86 -18.54 -6.78
C LYS A 138 16.32 -18.68 -7.24
N SER A 139 16.55 -19.06 -8.51
CA SER A 139 17.91 -19.26 -9.03
C SER A 139 18.66 -17.95 -9.32
N ASN A 140 17.94 -16.86 -9.57
CA ASN A 140 18.53 -15.59 -9.99
C ASN A 140 18.79 -14.61 -8.84
N ASN A 141 18.31 -14.91 -7.63
CA ASN A 141 18.30 -13.98 -6.51
C ASN A 141 18.84 -14.61 -5.22
N GLU A 142 19.46 -13.78 -4.37
CA GLU A 142 19.92 -14.16 -3.02
C GLU A 142 18.83 -13.86 -1.97
N LEU A 143 17.59 -14.28 -2.24
CA LEU A 143 16.45 -14.00 -1.36
C LEU A 143 16.42 -14.97 -0.17
N GLY A 144 16.15 -14.42 1.01
CA GLY A 144 15.86 -15.20 2.20
C GLY A 144 14.53 -15.96 2.09
N LYS A 145 14.32 -16.92 2.99
CA LYS A 145 13.12 -17.75 3.01
C LYS A 145 11.82 -16.94 3.09
N THR A 146 11.75 -15.97 4.01
CA THR A 146 10.55 -15.13 4.22
C THR A 146 10.24 -14.26 3.01
N GLU A 147 11.26 -13.74 2.33
CA GLU A 147 11.10 -12.92 1.13
C GLU A 147 10.55 -13.76 -0.03
N LEU A 148 11.09 -14.96 -0.22
CA LEU A 148 10.56 -15.92 -1.20
C LEU A 148 9.11 -16.32 -0.88
N GLU A 149 8.77 -16.57 0.38
CA GLU A 149 7.40 -16.89 0.81
C GLU A 149 6.44 -15.73 0.49
N PHE A 150 6.86 -14.47 0.71
CA PHE A 150 6.06 -13.31 0.38
C PHE A 150 5.85 -13.15 -1.13
N ILE A 151 6.92 -13.20 -1.94
CA ILE A 151 6.83 -13.13 -3.41
C ILE A 151 5.94 -14.24 -3.96
N ASN A 152 6.10 -15.46 -3.44
CA ASN A 152 5.32 -16.63 -3.84
C ASN A 152 3.83 -16.43 -3.57
N SER A 153 3.48 -15.89 -2.39
CA SER A 153 2.11 -15.47 -2.05
C SER A 153 1.54 -14.45 -3.03
N LEU A 154 2.31 -13.43 -3.42
CA LEU A 154 1.86 -12.44 -4.40
C LEU A 154 1.65 -13.06 -5.79
N LEU A 155 2.57 -13.91 -6.24
CA LEU A 155 2.46 -14.61 -7.52
C LEU A 155 1.28 -15.59 -7.55
N MET A 156 0.97 -16.24 -6.43
CA MET A 156 -0.21 -17.11 -6.31
C MET A 156 -1.52 -16.31 -6.45
N GLN A 157 -1.58 -15.11 -5.86
CA GLN A 157 -2.73 -14.21 -6.06
C GLN A 157 -2.87 -13.78 -7.52
N ILE A 158 -1.76 -13.40 -8.16
CA ILE A 158 -1.75 -12.99 -9.58
C ILE A 158 -2.22 -14.14 -10.47
N ILE A 159 -1.64 -15.34 -10.34
CA ILE A 159 -1.98 -16.46 -11.23
C ILE A 159 -3.37 -17.04 -11.00
N SER A 160 -4.01 -16.72 -9.87
CA SER A 160 -5.35 -17.21 -9.56
C SER A 160 -6.43 -16.70 -10.52
N ARG A 161 -6.13 -15.67 -11.34
CA ARG A 161 -7.09 -14.99 -12.22
C ARG A 161 -6.62 -14.92 -13.69
N PRO A 162 -7.55 -14.84 -14.67
CA PRO A 162 -7.22 -14.94 -16.09
C PRO A 162 -6.17 -13.94 -16.63
N GLU A 163 -6.22 -12.66 -16.27
CA GLU A 163 -5.27 -11.66 -16.77
C GLU A 163 -3.89 -11.84 -16.13
N GLY A 164 -3.83 -12.21 -14.86
CA GLY A 164 -2.58 -12.60 -14.21
C GLY A 164 -1.98 -13.89 -14.79
N GLN A 165 -2.80 -14.87 -15.18
CA GLN A 165 -2.31 -16.05 -15.92
C GLN A 165 -1.66 -15.66 -17.25
N LYS A 166 -2.30 -14.78 -18.03
CA LYS A 166 -1.75 -14.25 -19.28
C LYS A 166 -0.41 -13.55 -19.06
N LEU A 167 -0.29 -12.76 -17.99
CA LEU A 167 0.95 -12.09 -17.60
C LEU A 167 2.07 -13.11 -17.32
N ILE A 168 1.82 -14.11 -16.47
CA ILE A 168 2.82 -15.12 -16.09
C ILE A 168 3.28 -15.94 -17.31
N ILE A 169 2.35 -16.35 -18.17
CA ILE A 169 2.66 -17.07 -19.43
C ILE A 169 3.51 -16.17 -20.34
N LYS A 170 3.12 -14.90 -20.50
CA LYS A 170 3.81 -13.95 -21.38
C LYS A 170 5.22 -13.66 -20.90
N LEU A 171 5.41 -13.46 -19.60
CA LEU A 171 6.69 -13.21 -18.96
C LEU A 171 7.63 -14.41 -19.15
N ASN A 172 7.17 -15.63 -18.84
CA ASN A 172 7.96 -16.84 -19.08
C ASN A 172 8.37 -17.00 -20.54
N SER A 173 7.45 -16.73 -21.47
CA SER A 173 7.76 -16.76 -22.90
C SER A 173 8.87 -15.77 -23.27
N GLN A 174 8.91 -14.56 -22.68
CA GLN A 174 10.02 -13.62 -22.93
C GLN A 174 11.33 -14.11 -22.30
N LEU A 175 11.29 -14.65 -21.08
CA LEU A 175 12.47 -15.19 -20.41
C LEU A 175 13.10 -16.34 -21.19
N GLU A 176 12.29 -17.24 -21.75
CA GLU A 176 12.78 -18.35 -22.58
C GLU A 176 13.31 -17.89 -23.92
N LYS A 177 12.51 -17.13 -24.67
CA LYS A 177 12.85 -16.69 -26.03
C LYS A 177 14.20 -15.97 -26.06
N ASN A 178 14.47 -15.15 -25.04
CA ASN A 178 15.64 -14.31 -25.01
C ASN A 178 16.79 -14.89 -24.18
N GLY A 179 16.62 -16.06 -23.55
CA GLY A 179 17.57 -16.58 -22.56
C GLY A 179 17.81 -15.58 -21.42
N ALA A 180 16.76 -14.85 -21.06
CA ALA A 180 16.84 -13.71 -20.17
C ALA A 180 16.59 -14.08 -18.71
N LYS A 181 17.04 -13.22 -17.80
CA LYS A 181 16.89 -13.38 -16.34
C LYS A 181 15.97 -12.30 -15.79
N ILE A 182 15.10 -12.70 -14.88
CA ILE A 182 14.40 -11.77 -13.98
C ILE A 182 15.03 -11.88 -12.59
N GLN A 183 15.39 -10.73 -12.02
CA GLN A 183 15.83 -10.59 -10.64
C GLN A 183 14.77 -9.83 -9.85
N ILE A 184 14.53 -10.25 -8.62
CA ILE A 184 13.66 -9.58 -7.68
C ILE A 184 14.53 -9.16 -6.49
N LEU A 185 14.60 -7.86 -6.23
CA LEU A 185 15.42 -7.29 -5.16
C LEU A 185 14.57 -6.50 -4.15
N PRO A 186 14.95 -6.50 -2.86
CA PRO A 186 14.26 -5.69 -1.86
C PRO A 186 14.48 -4.19 -2.11
N SER A 187 13.43 -3.40 -1.87
CA SER A 187 13.41 -1.94 -1.96
C SER A 187 12.41 -1.36 -0.95
N ARG A 188 12.32 -0.03 -0.85
CA ARG A 188 11.25 0.64 -0.09
C ARG A 188 9.94 0.73 -0.87
N GLU A 189 10.02 0.61 -2.19
CA GLU A 189 8.92 0.78 -3.13
C GLU A 189 8.91 -0.37 -4.14
N PHE A 190 7.78 -0.52 -4.84
CA PHE A 190 7.69 -1.37 -6.01
C PHE A 190 8.27 -0.62 -7.21
N GLY A 191 8.98 -1.32 -8.08
CA GLY A 191 9.58 -0.70 -9.26
C GLY A 191 10.17 -1.71 -10.23
N CYS A 192 10.56 -1.25 -11.41
CA CYS A 192 11.19 -2.06 -12.42
C CYS A 192 12.37 -1.30 -13.04
N SER A 193 13.47 -2.01 -13.30
CA SER A 193 14.60 -1.44 -14.04
C SER A 193 14.23 -1.20 -15.49
N SER A 194 14.74 -0.12 -16.08
CA SER A 194 14.62 0.20 -17.50
C SER A 194 15.99 0.16 -18.19
N PRO A 195 16.53 -1.04 -18.47
CA PRO A 195 17.76 -1.17 -19.24
C PRO A 195 17.55 -0.71 -20.69
N LEU A 196 18.53 -0.01 -21.26
CA LEU A 196 18.46 0.56 -22.62
C LEU A 196 18.16 -0.50 -23.68
N GLU A 197 18.66 -1.72 -23.51
CA GLU A 197 18.42 -2.83 -24.44
C GLU A 197 16.95 -3.28 -24.47
N GLY A 198 16.17 -2.93 -23.45
CA GLY A 198 14.74 -3.21 -23.37
C GLY A 198 13.85 -2.10 -23.93
N GLU A 199 14.43 -0.95 -24.28
CA GLU A 199 13.69 0.19 -24.79
C GLU A 199 13.27 -0.01 -26.25
N ALA A 200 12.08 0.46 -26.55
CA ALA A 200 11.55 0.53 -27.90
C ALA A 200 12.22 1.68 -28.67
N LYS A 201 12.36 1.49 -29.98
CA LYS A 201 12.71 2.58 -30.90
C LYS A 201 11.45 3.22 -31.46
N GLU A 202 11.55 4.50 -31.81
CA GLU A 202 10.49 5.23 -32.48
C GLU A 202 10.51 4.95 -33.98
N ASN A 203 9.35 4.65 -34.57
CA ASN A 203 9.16 4.66 -36.01
C ASN A 203 8.90 6.10 -36.48
N VAL A 204 9.95 6.74 -36.98
CA VAL A 204 9.90 8.13 -37.50
C VAL A 204 9.21 8.23 -38.86
N ASP A 205 9.03 7.10 -39.57
CA ASP A 205 8.42 7.06 -40.90
C ASP A 205 6.88 6.97 -40.85
N VAL A 206 6.31 6.82 -39.66
CA VAL A 206 4.84 6.83 -39.49
C VAL A 206 4.37 8.27 -39.49
N GLU A 207 3.93 8.75 -40.66
CA GLU A 207 3.18 10.00 -40.72
C GLU A 207 1.89 9.86 -39.91
N LEU A 208 1.83 10.62 -38.82
CA LEU A 208 0.59 10.80 -38.08
C LEU A 208 -0.31 11.74 -38.90
N SER A 209 -1.12 11.18 -39.81
CA SER A 209 -2.20 11.92 -40.47
C SER A 209 -3.06 12.71 -39.45
N PRO A 210 -3.66 13.84 -39.82
CA PRO A 210 -4.54 14.60 -38.93
C PRO A 210 -5.67 13.75 -38.33
N GLU A 211 -6.14 12.77 -39.11
CA GLU A 211 -7.11 11.75 -38.69
C GLU A 211 -6.49 10.72 -37.74
N SER A 212 -5.21 10.36 -37.90
CA SER A 212 -4.47 9.47 -36.99
C SER A 212 -4.07 10.09 -35.65
N GLN A 213 -4.52 11.33 -35.37
CA GLN A 213 -4.76 11.80 -34.00
C GLN A 213 -5.73 10.88 -33.23
N LEU A 214 -6.28 9.83 -33.84
CA LEU A 214 -6.94 8.69 -33.22
C LEU A 214 -6.11 8.07 -32.07
N ASP A 215 -6.60 8.26 -30.84
CA ASP A 215 -6.31 7.49 -29.60
C ASP A 215 -4.82 7.23 -29.28
N TYR A 216 -4.35 7.70 -28.11
CA TYR A 216 -3.00 7.47 -27.57
C TYR A 216 -2.53 6.02 -27.74
N LYS A 217 -3.43 5.05 -27.54
CA LYS A 217 -3.14 3.62 -27.70
C LYS A 217 -2.75 3.26 -29.14
N LYS A 218 -3.46 3.77 -30.14
CA LYS A 218 -3.18 3.48 -31.56
C LYS A 218 -1.86 4.11 -31.98
N VAL A 219 -1.59 5.34 -31.55
CA VAL A 219 -0.33 6.02 -31.86
C VAL A 219 0.84 5.23 -31.30
N LEU A 220 0.82 4.93 -29.99
CA LEU A 220 1.86 4.14 -29.36
C LEU A 220 2.07 2.79 -30.07
N LYS A 221 1.01 2.07 -30.46
CA LYS A 221 1.16 0.81 -31.23
C LYS A 221 1.88 1.00 -32.56
N LYS A 222 1.49 2.01 -33.34
CA LYS A 222 2.01 2.21 -34.69
C LYS A 222 3.46 2.71 -34.69
N THR A 223 3.82 3.54 -33.71
CA THR A 223 5.15 4.16 -33.65
C THR A 223 6.17 3.33 -32.86
N THR A 224 5.76 2.27 -32.16
CA THR A 224 6.69 1.37 -31.44
C THR A 224 7.39 0.40 -32.39
N ILE A 225 8.72 0.49 -32.49
CA ILE A 225 9.58 -0.56 -33.07
C ILE A 225 10.25 -1.31 -31.92
N LYS A 226 10.13 -2.64 -31.92
CA LYS A 226 10.74 -3.46 -30.86
C LYS A 226 12.24 -3.61 -31.08
N SER A 227 13.01 -3.47 -30.01
CA SER A 227 14.39 -3.93 -29.94
C SER A 227 14.44 -5.45 -29.66
N ASP A 228 15.64 -6.00 -29.51
CA ASP A 228 15.85 -7.42 -29.22
C ASP A 228 15.36 -7.81 -27.80
N GLY A 229 15.23 -6.82 -26.92
CA GLY A 229 14.83 -6.98 -25.53
C GLY A 229 16.00 -7.28 -24.59
N ALA A 230 15.85 -6.87 -23.34
CA ALA A 230 16.90 -7.00 -22.35
C ALA A 230 17.18 -8.46 -21.98
N LYS A 231 18.45 -8.80 -21.76
CA LYS A 231 18.86 -10.11 -21.23
C LYS A 231 18.67 -10.24 -19.72
N LYS A 232 18.44 -9.13 -19.03
CA LYS A 232 18.24 -9.07 -17.60
C LYS A 232 17.26 -7.95 -17.28
N CYS A 233 16.29 -8.22 -16.41
CA CYS A 233 15.41 -7.21 -15.83
C CYS A 233 15.39 -7.38 -14.31
N VAL A 234 15.44 -6.27 -13.58
CA VAL A 234 15.34 -6.22 -12.12
C VAL A 234 13.98 -5.64 -11.75
N VAL A 235 13.26 -6.34 -10.87
CA VAL A 235 12.02 -5.89 -10.25
C VAL A 235 12.33 -5.62 -8.78
N PHE A 236 11.93 -4.46 -8.29
CA PHE A 236 12.09 -4.03 -6.92
C PHE A 236 10.79 -4.26 -6.17
N ILE A 237 10.85 -4.81 -4.96
CA ILE A 237 9.68 -5.08 -4.13
C ILE A 237 9.94 -4.60 -2.70
N ASN A 238 8.94 -3.97 -2.09
CA ASN A 238 8.93 -3.75 -0.65
C ASN A 238 8.58 -5.05 0.10
N MET A 239 9.61 -5.80 0.51
CA MET A 239 9.45 -7.09 1.21
C MET A 239 8.78 -6.95 2.58
N ASP A 240 8.84 -5.77 3.18
CA ASP A 240 8.22 -5.46 4.47
C ASP A 240 6.86 -4.76 4.31
N HIS A 241 6.28 -4.74 3.10
CA HIS A 241 5.06 -3.98 2.81
C HIS A 241 3.94 -4.24 3.83
N LEU A 242 3.63 -5.51 4.12
CA LEU A 242 2.59 -5.90 5.08
C LEU A 242 2.91 -5.56 6.55
N LYS A 243 4.18 -5.31 6.88
CA LYS A 243 4.59 -4.83 8.22
C LYS A 243 4.69 -3.31 8.28
N SER A 244 4.69 -2.65 7.13
CA SER A 244 4.77 -1.21 7.02
C SER A 244 3.39 -0.55 7.16
N ILE A 245 3.41 0.77 7.37
CA ILE A 245 2.21 1.62 7.33
C ILE A 245 1.63 1.68 5.91
N SER A 246 2.46 1.46 4.89
CA SER A 246 2.04 1.54 3.48
C SER A 246 0.93 0.56 3.13
N ALA A 247 0.85 -0.61 3.78
CA ALA A 247 -0.23 -1.58 3.56
C ALA A 247 -1.63 -1.06 3.98
N ILE A 248 -1.69 0.00 4.80
CA ILE A 248 -2.94 0.64 5.24
C ILE A 248 -2.98 2.13 4.85
N ASN A 249 -2.18 2.54 3.87
CA ASN A 249 -2.23 3.90 3.35
C ASN A 249 -3.56 4.19 2.67
N THR A 250 -3.93 5.47 2.65
CA THR A 250 -5.15 6.00 2.03
C THR A 250 -4.81 6.76 0.75
N GLU A 251 -3.70 6.36 0.12
CA GLU A 251 -3.27 6.89 -1.17
C GLU A 251 -4.21 6.35 -2.25
N ALA A 252 -4.64 7.25 -3.12
CA ALA A 252 -5.55 6.94 -4.22
C ALA A 252 -4.98 7.44 -5.54
N TYR A 253 -5.46 6.84 -6.63
CA TYR A 253 -5.30 7.30 -8.00
C TYR A 253 -6.57 7.99 -8.48
N ALA A 254 -6.46 8.78 -9.55
CA ALA A 254 -7.63 9.24 -10.29
C ALA A 254 -8.34 8.04 -10.95
N SER A 255 -9.66 8.04 -10.88
CA SER A 255 -10.52 7.07 -11.58
C SER A 255 -11.53 7.78 -12.47
N MET A 256 -11.63 7.33 -13.72
CA MET A 256 -12.60 7.89 -14.67
C MET A 256 -14.05 7.61 -14.25
N ASP A 257 -14.27 6.50 -13.53
CA ASP A 257 -15.60 6.02 -13.19
C ASP A 257 -16.07 6.54 -11.82
N GLN A 258 -15.16 6.65 -10.85
CA GLN A 258 -15.48 6.95 -9.45
C GLN A 258 -14.84 8.26 -8.94
N GLY A 259 -14.07 8.96 -9.77
CA GLY A 259 -13.24 10.10 -9.37
C GLY A 259 -11.93 9.64 -8.71
N LEU A 260 -12.01 8.76 -7.70
CA LEU A 260 -10.85 8.15 -7.04
C LEU A 260 -10.94 6.61 -7.06
N THR A 261 -9.79 5.96 -7.00
CA THR A 261 -9.66 4.50 -6.78
C THR A 261 -8.44 4.23 -5.91
N ASP A 262 -8.49 3.18 -5.10
CA ASP A 262 -7.40 2.87 -4.17
C ASP A 262 -6.09 2.49 -4.87
N THR A 263 -4.96 2.56 -4.18
CA THR A 263 -3.68 2.04 -4.71
C THR A 263 -3.74 0.55 -5.07
N GLY A 264 -4.51 -0.25 -4.33
CA GLY A 264 -4.60 -1.69 -4.51
C GLY A 264 -3.57 -2.48 -3.69
N PRO A 265 -3.69 -3.81 -3.61
CA PRO A 265 -2.82 -4.66 -2.82
C PRO A 265 -1.43 -4.82 -3.45
N ALA A 266 -0.47 -5.30 -2.66
CA ALA A 266 0.89 -5.59 -3.11
C ALA A 266 0.96 -6.52 -4.34
N SER A 267 -0.03 -7.39 -4.54
CA SER A 267 -0.10 -8.26 -5.72
C SER A 267 -0.39 -7.48 -7.01
N VAL A 268 -1.24 -6.45 -6.96
CA VAL A 268 -1.48 -5.53 -8.08
C VAL A 268 -0.24 -4.68 -8.37
N LEU A 269 0.41 -4.17 -7.31
CA LEU A 269 1.67 -3.41 -7.45
C LEU A 269 2.78 -4.28 -8.06
N LEU A 270 2.94 -5.52 -7.61
CA LEU A 270 3.87 -6.45 -8.23
C LEU A 270 3.50 -6.73 -9.70
N ALA A 271 2.23 -6.93 -9.99
CA ALA A 271 1.79 -7.20 -11.34
C ALA A 271 2.09 -6.05 -12.31
N HIS A 272 1.92 -4.80 -11.85
CA HIS A 272 2.35 -3.60 -12.58
C HIS A 272 3.83 -3.68 -12.97
N GLU A 273 4.71 -3.99 -12.02
CA GLU A 273 6.15 -4.12 -12.31
C GLU A 273 6.50 -5.31 -13.20
N LEU A 274 5.77 -6.42 -13.08
CA LEU A 274 5.94 -7.58 -13.96
C LEU A 274 5.48 -7.28 -15.40
N ILE A 275 4.52 -6.37 -15.59
CA ILE A 275 4.13 -5.87 -16.92
C ILE A 275 5.27 -5.03 -17.51
N HIS A 276 5.87 -4.12 -16.75
CA HIS A 276 7.07 -3.40 -17.18
C HIS A 276 8.21 -4.36 -17.52
N ALA A 277 8.49 -5.35 -16.67
CA ALA A 277 9.50 -6.35 -16.93
C ALA A 277 9.21 -7.10 -18.25
N THR A 278 7.94 -7.39 -18.52
CA THR A 278 7.52 -8.01 -19.80
C THR A 278 7.81 -7.09 -20.98
N HIS A 279 7.56 -5.77 -20.87
CA HIS A 279 7.85 -4.82 -21.94
C HIS A 279 9.35 -4.69 -22.20
N VAL A 280 10.15 -4.57 -21.13
CA VAL A 280 11.62 -4.50 -21.16
C VAL A 280 12.22 -5.76 -21.78
N LEU A 281 11.81 -6.94 -21.32
CA LEU A 281 12.30 -8.21 -21.85
C LEU A 281 11.87 -8.41 -23.31
N ALA A 282 10.75 -7.83 -23.74
CA ALA A 282 10.28 -7.88 -25.12
C ALA A 282 10.86 -6.78 -26.03
N GLY A 283 11.72 -5.89 -25.50
CA GLY A 283 12.29 -4.78 -26.26
C GLY A 283 11.26 -3.72 -26.65
N SER A 284 10.21 -3.55 -25.83
CA SER A 284 9.04 -2.74 -26.16
C SER A 284 8.67 -1.71 -25.09
N ALA A 285 9.58 -1.43 -24.16
CA ALA A 285 9.40 -0.41 -23.13
C ALA A 285 9.49 1.00 -23.74
N ARG A 286 8.52 1.87 -23.47
CA ARG A 286 8.39 3.20 -24.08
C ARG A 286 8.99 4.31 -23.22
N SER A 287 10.23 4.10 -22.78
CA SER A 287 11.00 5.17 -22.15
C SER A 287 11.22 6.31 -23.15
N ASP A 288 11.12 7.55 -22.68
CA ASP A 288 11.45 8.75 -23.44
C ASP A 288 10.75 8.86 -24.81
N PHE A 289 9.51 8.37 -24.90
CA PHE A 289 8.82 8.12 -26.17
C PHE A 289 8.03 9.33 -26.68
N LYS A 290 8.62 10.10 -27.60
CA LYS A 290 8.12 11.39 -28.10
C LYS A 290 6.73 11.36 -28.75
N PRO A 291 6.35 10.35 -29.58
CA PRO A 291 5.05 10.36 -30.24
C PRO A 291 3.85 10.45 -29.29
N PHE A 292 3.97 9.92 -28.07
CA PHE A 292 2.94 10.04 -27.04
C PHE A 292 2.67 11.49 -26.66
N PHE A 293 3.74 12.24 -26.37
CA PHE A 293 3.66 13.63 -25.95
C PHE A 293 3.34 14.58 -27.11
N ASP A 294 3.77 14.27 -28.33
CA ASP A 294 3.38 15.03 -29.52
C ASP A 294 1.87 14.97 -29.75
N VAL A 295 1.24 13.81 -29.51
CA VAL A 295 -0.22 13.66 -29.58
C VAL A 295 -0.92 14.44 -28.48
N MET A 296 -0.42 14.34 -27.24
CA MET A 296 -0.95 15.04 -26.07
C MET A 296 -0.97 16.56 -26.30
N ASN A 297 0.17 17.11 -26.75
CA ASN A 297 0.31 18.53 -27.11
C ASN A 297 -0.66 18.95 -28.23
N LYS A 298 -0.78 18.16 -29.32
CA LYS A 298 -1.64 18.48 -30.46
C LYS A 298 -3.13 18.50 -30.11
N ARG A 299 -3.54 17.68 -29.14
CA ARG A 299 -4.93 17.60 -28.66
C ARG A 299 -5.27 18.68 -27.65
N SER A 300 -4.28 19.41 -27.12
CA SER A 300 -4.45 20.33 -26.00
C SER A 300 -5.19 19.64 -24.85
N ASP A 301 -4.68 18.47 -24.43
CA ASP A 301 -5.27 17.65 -23.35
C ASP A 301 -4.52 17.89 -22.03
N PRO A 302 -4.84 18.99 -21.30
CA PRO A 302 -4.11 19.37 -20.08
C PRO A 302 -4.24 18.33 -18.97
N VAL A 303 -5.24 17.46 -19.01
CA VAL A 303 -5.45 16.41 -18.02
C VAL A 303 -4.39 15.34 -18.18
N MET A 304 -4.15 14.91 -19.42
CA MET A 304 -3.11 13.94 -19.72
C MET A 304 -1.72 14.49 -19.39
N ASP A 305 -1.47 15.78 -19.59
CA ASP A 305 -0.21 16.42 -19.17
C ASP A 305 0.01 16.35 -17.65
N ILE A 306 -1.08 16.45 -16.86
CA ILE A 306 -1.01 16.33 -15.39
C ILE A 306 -0.88 14.87 -14.95
N LEU A 307 -1.62 13.94 -15.56
CA LEU A 307 -1.61 12.52 -15.17
C LEU A 307 -0.35 11.78 -15.63
N TYR A 308 0.26 12.25 -16.72
CA TYR A 308 1.43 11.67 -17.38
C TYR A 308 2.46 12.74 -17.78
N PRO A 309 2.99 13.53 -16.82
CA PRO A 309 3.90 14.64 -17.06
C PRO A 309 5.21 14.20 -17.69
N LYS A 310 5.86 15.14 -18.39
CA LYS A 310 7.26 14.97 -18.83
C LYS A 310 8.19 15.04 -17.62
N ALA A 311 9.28 14.26 -17.65
CA ALA A 311 10.31 14.32 -16.62
C ALA A 311 11.05 15.68 -16.60
N SER A 312 11.33 16.26 -17.78
CA SER A 312 11.90 17.59 -17.93
C SER A 312 11.67 18.15 -19.35
N ASN A 313 12.22 19.33 -19.65
CA ASN A 313 12.20 19.89 -21.00
C ASN A 313 13.10 19.12 -21.99
N THR A 314 14.10 18.40 -21.50
CA THR A 314 15.11 17.69 -22.32
C THR A 314 14.94 16.19 -22.29
N ARG A 315 14.19 15.66 -21.32
CA ARG A 315 13.93 14.23 -21.14
C ARG A 315 12.43 14.02 -20.90
N LEU A 316 11.81 13.13 -21.66
CA LEU A 316 10.37 12.93 -21.61
C LEU A 316 9.95 12.01 -20.44
N GLY A 317 10.83 11.11 -20.00
CA GLY A 317 10.60 10.19 -18.89
C GLY A 317 9.79 8.96 -19.28
N ASN A 318 9.21 8.30 -18.28
CA ASN A 318 8.54 7.00 -18.45
C ASN A 318 7.03 7.09 -18.67
N SER A 319 6.44 8.29 -18.74
CA SER A 319 4.98 8.45 -18.67
C SER A 319 4.23 7.80 -19.83
N ALA A 320 4.86 7.68 -21.01
CA ALA A 320 4.30 6.91 -22.13
C ALA A 320 4.25 5.39 -21.83
N GLU A 321 5.26 4.88 -21.13
CA GLU A 321 5.35 3.50 -20.66
C GLU A 321 4.38 3.26 -19.49
N GLU A 322 4.24 4.19 -18.56
CA GLU A 322 3.23 4.15 -17.50
C GLU A 322 1.81 4.10 -18.06
N PHE A 323 1.47 5.00 -18.99
CA PHE A 323 0.17 4.96 -19.68
C PHE A 323 -0.06 3.60 -20.31
N TRP A 324 0.97 3.03 -20.96
CA TRP A 324 0.88 1.72 -21.60
C TRP A 324 0.70 0.57 -20.60
N THR A 325 1.42 0.59 -19.48
CA THR A 325 1.31 -0.42 -18.41
C THR A 325 -0.01 -0.32 -17.65
N ILE A 326 -0.56 0.88 -17.47
CA ILE A 326 -1.76 1.11 -16.67
C ILE A 326 -3.04 0.84 -17.47
N GLU A 327 -3.19 1.49 -18.64
CA GLU A 327 -4.47 1.51 -19.38
C GLU A 327 -4.33 1.26 -20.90
N GLY A 328 -3.17 1.55 -21.49
CA GLY A 328 -2.95 1.44 -22.94
C GLY A 328 -2.74 0.00 -23.44
N GLY A 329 -2.18 -0.88 -22.60
CA GLY A 329 -1.80 -2.24 -22.94
C GLY A 329 -2.96 -3.17 -23.31
N ASN A 330 -2.63 -4.35 -23.83
CA ASN A 330 -3.60 -5.45 -23.95
C ASN A 330 -3.61 -6.32 -22.69
N ILE A 331 -2.45 -6.45 -22.04
CA ILE A 331 -2.28 -6.90 -20.66
C ILE A 331 -1.77 -5.64 -19.95
N CYS A 332 -2.54 -5.11 -19.02
CA CYS A 332 -2.25 -3.88 -18.29
C CYS A 332 -2.79 -3.98 -16.86
N GLU A 333 -2.38 -3.06 -16.00
CA GLU A 333 -2.79 -3.04 -14.60
C GLU A 333 -4.31 -2.97 -14.45
N ASN A 334 -5.00 -2.13 -15.23
CA ASN A 334 -6.46 -2.00 -15.14
C ASN A 334 -7.20 -3.33 -15.43
N ASN A 335 -6.64 -4.20 -16.27
CA ASN A 335 -7.22 -5.53 -16.48
C ASN A 335 -7.14 -6.38 -15.20
N ILE A 336 -6.01 -6.32 -14.50
CA ILE A 336 -5.76 -7.07 -13.26
C ILE A 336 -6.61 -6.48 -12.12
N ARG A 337 -6.64 -5.15 -11.99
CA ARG A 337 -7.46 -4.44 -10.99
C ARG A 337 -8.92 -4.85 -11.01
N LYS A 338 -9.53 -4.94 -12.21
CA LYS A 338 -10.92 -5.36 -12.39
C LYS A 338 -11.17 -6.76 -11.85
N GLU A 339 -10.26 -7.70 -12.09
CA GLU A 339 -10.39 -9.09 -11.61
C GLU A 339 -10.33 -9.18 -10.09
N HIS A 340 -9.76 -8.17 -9.43
CA HIS A 340 -9.69 -8.00 -7.97
C HIS A 340 -10.75 -7.04 -7.39
N GLY A 341 -11.70 -6.58 -8.20
CA GLY A 341 -12.80 -5.72 -7.72
C GLY A 341 -12.46 -4.24 -7.57
N PHE A 342 -11.30 -3.79 -8.08
CA PHE A 342 -10.91 -2.37 -8.09
C PHE A 342 -11.43 -1.65 -9.34
N ALA A 343 -11.72 -0.35 -9.22
CA ALA A 343 -11.99 0.51 -10.35
C ALA A 343 -10.73 0.75 -11.19
N ASN A 344 -10.94 1.21 -12.42
CA ASN A 344 -9.85 1.60 -13.31
C ASN A 344 -9.16 2.84 -12.75
N ARG A 345 -7.83 2.81 -12.73
CA ARG A 345 -7.05 4.02 -12.51
C ARG A 345 -6.67 4.65 -13.84
N THR A 346 -6.48 5.96 -13.84
CA THR A 346 -5.89 6.71 -14.95
C THR A 346 -4.83 7.63 -14.37
N GLY A 347 -3.68 7.72 -15.03
CA GLY A 347 -2.49 8.38 -14.49
C GLY A 347 -1.66 7.48 -13.57
N HIS A 348 -0.42 7.87 -13.40
CA HIS A 348 0.55 7.20 -12.53
C HIS A 348 0.78 7.95 -11.20
N ILE A 349 0.12 9.10 -11.02
CA ILE A 349 0.23 9.93 -9.83
C ILE A 349 -0.79 9.47 -8.80
N THR A 350 -0.31 9.22 -7.58
CA THR A 350 -1.15 9.06 -6.39
C THR A 350 -1.09 10.29 -5.51
N LEU A 351 -2.15 10.56 -4.76
CA LEU A 351 -2.13 11.53 -3.67
C LEU A 351 -2.65 10.90 -2.38
N SER A 352 -2.30 11.52 -1.24
CA SER A 352 -2.89 11.20 0.05
C SER A 352 -3.24 12.48 0.84
N PRO A 353 -4.10 12.37 1.86
CA PRO A 353 -4.45 13.51 2.70
C PRO A 353 -3.23 14.11 3.40
N GLY A 354 -3.07 15.44 3.32
CA GLY A 354 -2.05 16.19 4.04
C GLY A 354 -0.63 16.11 3.47
N THR A 355 -0.46 15.72 2.20
CA THR A 355 0.86 15.76 1.52
C THR A 355 1.23 17.13 0.94
N GLY A 356 0.32 18.11 1.04
CA GLY A 356 0.59 19.56 1.01
C GLY A 356 1.78 20.03 0.17
N GLN A 357 1.67 19.96 -1.16
CA GLN A 357 2.49 20.71 -2.12
C GLN A 357 1.71 20.96 -3.43
N GLY A 358 0.58 21.69 -3.34
CA GLY A 358 -0.15 22.19 -4.51
C GLY A 358 -1.14 21.22 -5.18
N HIS A 359 -1.22 19.97 -4.73
CA HIS A 359 -2.23 18.99 -5.17
C HIS A 359 -2.84 18.28 -3.96
N SER A 360 -4.16 18.35 -3.87
CA SER A 360 -5.00 17.71 -2.84
C SER A 360 -5.68 16.46 -3.40
N MET A 361 -6.17 15.59 -2.51
CA MET A 361 -7.05 14.48 -2.90
C MET A 361 -8.27 14.95 -3.72
N ALA A 362 -8.73 16.19 -3.49
CA ALA A 362 -9.79 16.81 -4.29
C ALA A 362 -9.36 17.04 -5.74
N ASP A 363 -8.14 17.53 -5.99
CA ASP A 363 -7.63 17.72 -7.35
C ASP A 363 -7.65 16.40 -8.12
N LEU A 364 -7.14 15.33 -7.51
CA LEU A 364 -7.09 14.01 -8.14
C LEU A 364 -8.50 13.45 -8.40
N TYR A 365 -9.43 13.65 -7.47
CA TYR A 365 -10.83 13.28 -7.64
C TYR A 365 -11.46 13.97 -8.87
N TYR A 366 -11.29 15.29 -8.99
CA TYR A 366 -11.85 16.06 -10.08
C TYR A 366 -11.16 15.78 -11.42
N LEU A 367 -9.85 15.53 -11.43
CA LEU A 367 -9.13 15.04 -12.62
C LEU A 367 -9.67 13.69 -13.10
N GLY A 368 -9.98 12.78 -12.16
CA GLY A 368 -10.66 11.52 -12.45
C GLY A 368 -12.01 11.73 -13.10
N LEU A 369 -12.89 12.53 -12.49
CA LEU A 369 -14.22 12.80 -13.04
C LEU A 369 -14.19 13.43 -14.43
N GLN A 370 -13.24 14.34 -14.69
CA GLN A 370 -13.12 15.00 -15.99
C GLN A 370 -12.83 14.02 -17.14
N ARG A 371 -12.15 12.90 -16.84
CA ARG A 371 -11.84 11.85 -17.84
C ARG A 371 -13.09 11.08 -18.29
N ASN A 372 -14.22 11.22 -17.61
CA ASN A 372 -15.53 10.74 -18.02
C ASN A 372 -16.50 11.92 -18.21
N PRO A 373 -16.51 12.56 -19.40
CA PRO A 373 -17.09 13.89 -19.60
C PRO A 373 -18.61 13.86 -19.78
N THR A 374 -19.33 13.30 -18.80
CA THR A 374 -20.77 13.52 -18.69
C THR A 374 -21.04 15.00 -18.39
N SER A 375 -22.21 15.52 -18.77
CA SER A 375 -22.57 16.91 -18.50
C SER A 375 -22.44 17.26 -17.01
N GLU A 376 -22.79 16.33 -16.13
CA GLU A 376 -22.67 16.46 -14.67
C GLU A 376 -21.20 16.56 -14.23
N ASN A 377 -20.34 15.63 -14.67
CA ASN A 377 -18.93 15.61 -14.28
C ASN A 377 -18.19 16.84 -14.80
N MET A 378 -18.48 17.28 -16.02
CA MET A 378 -17.89 18.49 -16.59
C MET A 378 -18.34 19.75 -15.85
N GLN A 379 -19.60 19.80 -15.39
CA GLN A 379 -20.09 20.89 -14.56
C GLN A 379 -19.39 20.91 -13.19
N LYS A 380 -19.27 19.75 -12.52
CA LYS A 380 -18.55 19.60 -11.25
C LYS A 380 -17.08 20.04 -11.38
N TYR A 381 -16.40 19.56 -12.42
CA TYR A 381 -15.01 19.93 -12.70
C TYR A 381 -14.86 21.43 -12.96
N LYS A 382 -15.74 22.01 -13.80
CA LYS A 382 -15.70 23.45 -14.09
C LYS A 382 -15.89 24.29 -12.83
N GLN A 383 -16.92 23.98 -12.03
CA GLN A 383 -17.17 24.65 -10.75
C GLN A 383 -15.96 24.58 -9.82
N TYR A 384 -15.31 23.43 -9.73
CA TYR A 384 -14.09 23.25 -8.95
C TYR A 384 -12.96 24.15 -9.44
N THR A 385 -12.68 24.15 -10.75
CA THR A 385 -11.62 24.99 -11.33
C THR A 385 -11.89 26.48 -11.18
N ASP A 386 -13.14 26.92 -11.31
CA ASP A 386 -13.53 28.32 -11.12
C ASP A 386 -13.35 28.71 -9.64
N LYS A 387 -13.72 27.81 -8.71
CA LYS A 387 -13.53 28.01 -7.26
C LYS A 387 -12.06 28.10 -6.87
N ILE A 388 -11.18 27.26 -7.43
CA ILE A 388 -9.73 27.36 -7.16
C ILE A 388 -9.20 28.72 -7.62
N LYS A 389 -9.56 29.16 -8.83
CA LYS A 389 -9.08 30.42 -9.40
C LYS A 389 -9.55 31.66 -8.62
N SER A 390 -10.71 31.57 -7.96
CA SER A 390 -11.28 32.68 -7.20
C SER A 390 -10.87 32.70 -5.72
N ARG A 391 -10.15 31.69 -5.21
CA ARG A 391 -9.74 31.63 -3.80
C ARG A 391 -8.68 32.69 -3.48
N SER A 392 -8.87 33.35 -2.35
CA SER A 392 -7.86 34.21 -1.74
C SER A 392 -6.72 33.39 -1.12
N SER A 393 -5.58 34.04 -0.89
CA SER A 393 -4.43 33.42 -0.21
C SER A 393 -4.78 32.90 1.19
N ASP A 394 -5.65 33.62 1.92
CA ASP A 394 -6.05 33.26 3.28
C ASP A 394 -6.94 31.99 3.28
N GLU A 395 -7.85 31.88 2.31
CA GLU A 395 -8.68 30.67 2.15
C GLU A 395 -7.85 29.45 1.79
N LEU A 396 -6.84 29.60 0.94
CA LEU A 396 -5.92 28.52 0.59
C LEU A 396 -5.15 28.03 1.83
N MET A 397 -4.67 28.96 2.66
CA MET A 397 -3.97 28.63 3.90
C MET A 397 -4.85 27.85 4.88
N ILE A 398 -6.12 28.26 5.06
CA ILE A 398 -7.07 27.55 5.94
C ILE A 398 -7.33 26.12 5.44
N ILE A 399 -7.48 25.94 4.13
CA ILE A 399 -7.68 24.61 3.53
C ILE A 399 -6.45 23.73 3.75
N GLU A 400 -5.25 24.27 3.49
CA GLU A 400 -4.00 23.56 3.68
C GLU A 400 -3.79 23.15 5.14
N GLU A 401 -4.09 24.03 6.10
CA GLU A 401 -4.02 23.71 7.53
C GLU A 401 -4.96 22.56 7.92
N ARG A 402 -6.20 22.57 7.39
CA ARG A 402 -7.18 21.50 7.62
C ARG A 402 -6.72 20.17 7.03
N GLU A 403 -6.27 20.15 5.77
CA GLU A 403 -5.76 18.92 5.13
C GLU A 403 -4.54 18.37 5.86
N ASN A 404 -3.63 19.25 6.28
CA ASN A 404 -2.47 18.88 7.08
C ASN A 404 -2.85 18.30 8.43
N PHE A 405 -3.91 18.81 9.06
CA PHE A 405 -4.45 18.23 10.30
C PHE A 405 -5.00 16.82 10.05
N VAL A 406 -5.85 16.64 9.04
CA VAL A 406 -6.38 15.32 8.66
C VAL A 406 -5.24 14.34 8.41
N GLY A 407 -4.24 14.72 7.60
CA GLY A 407 -3.08 13.88 7.33
C GLY A 407 -2.30 13.47 8.59
N LYS A 408 -2.16 14.37 9.57
CA LYS A 408 -1.53 14.08 10.86
C LYS A 408 -2.35 13.10 11.70
N VAL A 409 -3.67 13.29 11.80
CA VAL A 409 -4.57 12.37 12.52
C VAL A 409 -4.43 10.96 11.96
N LEU A 410 -4.59 10.82 10.64
CA LEU A 410 -4.53 9.53 9.96
C LEU A 410 -3.16 8.86 10.10
N LYS A 411 -2.08 9.64 10.12
CA LYS A 411 -0.73 9.10 10.39
C LYS A 411 -0.65 8.43 11.76
N PHE A 412 -1.22 9.02 12.80
CA PHE A 412 -1.23 8.43 14.15
C PHE A 412 -2.14 7.22 14.24
N GLN A 413 -3.33 7.28 13.62
CA GLN A 413 -4.23 6.14 13.52
C GLN A 413 -3.55 4.93 12.85
N LYS A 414 -2.84 5.17 11.74
CA LYS A 414 -2.09 4.11 11.04
C LYS A 414 -0.95 3.54 11.89
N LEU A 415 -0.24 4.39 12.65
CA LEU A 415 0.81 3.95 13.57
C LEU A 415 0.24 3.09 14.69
N GLN A 416 -0.93 3.44 15.22
CA GLN A 416 -1.62 2.62 16.22
C GLN A 416 -2.06 1.28 15.63
N LEU A 417 -2.46 1.25 14.36
CA LEU A 417 -2.84 0.00 13.72
C LEU A 417 -1.65 -0.77 13.17
N GLN A 418 -0.41 -0.28 13.28
CA GLN A 418 0.76 -1.01 12.80
C GLN A 418 0.94 -2.30 13.59
N CYS A 419 1.00 -3.44 12.89
CA CYS A 419 1.36 -4.71 13.52
C CYS A 419 2.82 -4.62 13.98
N CYS A 420 3.03 -4.45 15.28
CA CYS A 420 4.34 -4.54 15.90
C CYS A 420 4.37 -5.75 16.82
N THR A 421 5.45 -6.49 16.81
CA THR A 421 5.79 -7.48 17.82
C THR A 421 6.50 -6.79 18.98
N PRO A 422 6.50 -7.37 20.20
CA PRO A 422 7.27 -6.85 21.32
C PRO A 422 8.76 -6.67 20.99
N GLN A 423 9.33 -7.62 20.23
CA GLN A 423 10.72 -7.57 19.81
C GLN A 423 11.00 -6.39 18.88
N GLU A 424 10.07 -6.04 17.99
CA GLU A 424 10.19 -4.85 17.13
C GLU A 424 10.11 -3.57 17.95
N VAL A 425 9.21 -3.47 18.93
CA VAL A 425 9.15 -2.32 19.85
C VAL A 425 10.47 -2.16 20.61
N ILE A 426 11.02 -3.26 21.13
CA ILE A 426 12.32 -3.28 21.80
C ILE A 426 13.44 -2.83 20.86
N THR A 427 13.41 -3.30 19.62
CA THR A 427 14.41 -2.94 18.60
C THR A 427 14.33 -1.44 18.28
N GLU A 428 13.13 -0.88 18.15
CA GLU A 428 12.94 0.55 17.94
C GLU A 428 13.41 1.38 19.15
N LEU A 429 13.13 0.92 20.38
CA LEU A 429 13.65 1.53 21.62
C LEU A 429 15.19 1.58 21.63
N GLN A 430 15.85 0.49 21.23
CA GLN A 430 17.33 0.43 21.18
C GLN A 430 17.93 1.39 20.16
N LYS A 431 17.20 1.74 19.10
CA LYS A 431 17.65 2.70 18.08
C LYS A 431 17.55 4.17 18.56
N LEU A 432 16.87 4.45 19.67
CA LEU A 432 16.71 5.83 20.17
C LEU A 432 17.99 6.34 20.84
N SER A 433 18.66 7.29 20.16
CA SER A 433 19.85 7.97 20.71
C SER A 433 19.51 8.86 21.92
N SER A 434 20.49 9.16 22.77
CA SER A 434 20.33 10.15 23.86
C SER A 434 19.86 11.49 23.33
N ASN A 435 20.46 11.98 22.25
CA ASN A 435 20.08 13.26 21.66
C ASN A 435 18.61 13.28 21.18
N THR A 436 18.11 12.17 20.63
CA THR A 436 16.70 12.04 20.22
C THR A 436 15.78 12.16 21.42
N LEU A 437 16.14 11.51 22.52
CA LEU A 437 15.36 11.50 23.74
C LEU A 437 15.42 12.85 24.47
N ASP A 438 16.59 13.50 24.54
CA ASP A 438 16.75 14.85 25.11
C ASP A 438 15.94 15.90 24.33
N ARG A 439 15.87 15.76 23.00
CA ARG A 439 14.99 16.60 22.16
C ARG A 439 13.53 16.36 22.50
N ALA A 440 13.10 15.11 22.61
CA ALA A 440 11.73 14.78 23.00
C ALA A 440 11.39 15.39 24.37
N GLU A 441 12.31 15.29 25.34
CA GLU A 441 12.15 15.88 26.67
C GLU A 441 12.01 17.40 26.64
N LYS A 442 12.86 18.11 25.88
CA LYS A 442 12.75 19.57 25.71
C LYS A 442 11.39 19.98 25.13
N MET A 443 10.90 19.20 24.16
CA MET A 443 9.60 19.46 23.53
C MET A 443 8.45 19.18 24.49
N LEU A 444 8.51 18.08 25.25
CA LEU A 444 7.58 17.75 26.33
C LEU A 444 7.48 18.87 27.38
N ASN A 445 8.62 19.38 27.86
CA ASN A 445 8.63 20.46 28.86
C ASN A 445 7.98 21.75 28.32
N LYS A 446 8.24 22.09 27.04
CA LYS A 446 7.60 23.23 26.37
C LYS A 446 6.09 23.05 26.20
N TRP A 447 5.64 21.82 26.04
CA TRP A 447 4.22 21.48 25.95
C TRP A 447 3.54 21.56 27.32
N GLN A 448 4.15 20.98 28.36
CA GLN A 448 3.64 21.04 29.73
C GLN A 448 3.40 22.48 30.20
N SER A 449 4.32 23.41 29.88
CA SER A 449 4.14 24.83 30.21
C SER A 449 2.99 25.50 29.44
N LYS A 450 2.74 25.10 28.18
CA LYS A 450 1.60 25.64 27.41
C LYS A 450 0.25 25.15 27.96
N LEU A 451 0.22 23.89 28.41
CA LEU A 451 -0.97 23.24 28.95
C LEU A 451 -1.40 23.82 30.30
N SER A 452 -0.44 24.13 31.18
CA SER A 452 -0.73 24.77 32.46
C SER A 452 -1.43 26.12 32.32
N ASP A 453 -1.27 26.78 31.18
CA ASP A 453 -1.87 28.08 30.86
C ASP A 453 -3.28 27.95 30.25
N MET A 454 -3.67 26.74 29.80
CA MET A 454 -4.95 26.48 29.13
C MET A 454 -5.95 25.82 30.10
N LYS A 455 -6.79 26.63 30.75
CA LYS A 455 -7.95 26.13 31.51
C LYS A 455 -9.16 25.97 30.58
N ASP A 456 -9.97 24.94 30.84
CA ASP A 456 -11.29 24.72 30.22
C ASP A 456 -11.31 24.37 28.72
N LEU A 457 -10.36 23.55 28.24
CA LEU A 457 -10.41 23.00 26.89
C LEU A 457 -11.55 21.97 26.70
N THR A 458 -12.26 22.09 25.58
CA THR A 458 -13.21 21.08 25.08
C THR A 458 -12.50 19.77 24.71
N SER A 459 -13.27 18.70 24.48
CA SER A 459 -12.69 17.41 24.06
C SER A 459 -11.99 17.49 22.70
N GLU A 460 -12.57 18.21 21.74
CA GLU A 460 -11.99 18.40 20.39
C GLU A 460 -10.69 19.20 20.44
N GLU A 461 -10.64 20.27 21.26
CA GLU A 461 -9.42 21.04 21.44
C GLU A 461 -8.31 20.21 22.09
N LYS A 462 -8.66 19.34 23.05
CA LYS A 462 -7.70 18.40 23.67
C LYS A 462 -7.16 17.39 22.67
N GLU A 463 -8.00 16.88 21.79
CA GLU A 463 -7.58 15.95 20.73
C GLU A 463 -6.67 16.63 19.70
N ALA A 464 -7.04 17.83 19.25
CA ALA A 464 -6.19 18.62 18.37
C ALA A 464 -4.83 18.95 19.01
N LEU A 465 -4.84 19.24 20.31
CA LEU A 465 -3.64 19.47 21.10
C LEU A 465 -2.77 18.21 21.19
N TRP A 466 -3.38 17.05 21.42
CA TRP A 466 -2.71 15.76 21.46
C TRP A 466 -2.04 15.41 20.14
N ILE A 467 -2.75 15.57 19.02
CA ILE A 467 -2.23 15.34 17.67
C ILE A 467 -1.08 16.30 17.36
N SER A 468 -1.21 17.56 17.78
CA SER A 468 -0.15 18.55 17.66
C SER A 468 1.09 18.15 18.49
N PHE A 469 0.91 17.68 19.72
CA PHE A 469 1.98 17.17 20.55
C PHE A 469 2.72 15.99 19.90
N LEU A 470 1.98 14.95 19.48
CA LEU A 470 2.56 13.78 18.80
C LEU A 470 3.31 14.16 17.52
N SER A 471 2.86 15.20 16.82
CA SER A 471 3.49 15.72 15.60
C SER A 471 4.80 16.46 15.88
N THR A 472 5.01 16.92 17.11
CA THR A 472 6.19 17.70 17.47
C THR A 472 7.33 16.83 18.00
N ILE A 473 7.03 15.73 18.70
CA ILE A 473 8.09 14.86 19.21
C ILE A 473 8.83 14.10 18.09
N PRO A 474 10.09 13.67 18.31
CA PRO A 474 10.82 12.89 17.32
C PRO A 474 10.05 11.62 16.89
N PHE A 475 10.00 11.38 15.58
CA PHE A 475 9.18 10.31 14.99
C PHE A 475 9.41 8.92 15.62
N GLY A 476 10.67 8.55 15.90
CA GLY A 476 10.97 7.26 16.55
C GLY A 476 10.35 7.12 17.94
N VAL A 477 10.27 8.22 18.70
CA VAL A 477 9.64 8.24 20.03
C VAL A 477 8.12 8.11 19.89
N CYS A 478 7.52 8.89 18.99
CA CYS A 478 6.08 8.81 18.68
C CYS A 478 5.67 7.39 18.25
N LYS A 479 6.36 6.82 17.26
CA LYS A 479 6.11 5.47 16.75
C LYS A 479 6.17 4.43 17.88
N THR A 480 7.18 4.53 18.74
CA THR A 480 7.37 3.59 19.85
C THR A 480 6.23 3.70 20.88
N LEU A 481 5.85 4.93 21.24
CA LEU A 481 4.73 5.18 22.16
C LEU A 481 3.44 4.55 21.64
N LEU A 482 3.09 4.82 20.38
CA LEU A 482 1.88 4.29 19.77
C LEU A 482 1.92 2.76 19.66
N ALA A 483 3.07 2.18 19.27
CA ALA A 483 3.22 0.72 19.18
C ALA A 483 3.03 0.01 20.53
N ILE A 484 3.48 0.61 21.65
CA ILE A 484 3.27 0.07 23.00
C ILE A 484 1.79 0.08 23.37
N SER A 485 1.09 1.19 23.12
CA SER A 485 -0.36 1.30 23.34
C SER A 485 -1.13 0.24 22.53
N SER A 486 -0.74 0.04 21.28
CA SER A 486 -1.43 -0.87 20.35
C SER A 486 -1.26 -2.35 20.66
N LEU A 487 -0.05 -2.77 21.02
CA LEU A 487 0.27 -4.16 21.37
C LEU A 487 -0.58 -4.72 22.52
N MET A 488 -1.19 -3.83 23.30
CA MET A 488 -1.82 -4.16 24.56
C MET A 488 -3.33 -3.95 24.55
N GLN A 489 -3.94 -3.67 23.38
CA GLN A 489 -5.41 -3.70 23.19
C GLN A 489 -6.03 -5.09 23.40
N SER A 490 -5.24 -6.11 23.77
CA SER A 490 -5.75 -7.41 24.20
C SER A 490 -6.51 -7.31 25.51
N SER A 491 -7.68 -7.94 25.58
CA SER A 491 -8.54 -8.14 26.76
C SER A 491 -7.90 -8.97 27.89
N GLN A 492 -6.58 -9.09 27.95
CA GLN A 492 -5.87 -9.89 28.94
C GLN A 492 -5.83 -9.20 30.32
N PRO A 493 -5.88 -9.96 31.44
CA PRO A 493 -5.68 -9.43 32.79
C PRO A 493 -4.31 -8.77 32.97
N GLU A 494 -4.18 -7.87 33.95
CA GLU A 494 -2.96 -7.10 34.24
C GLU A 494 -1.71 -7.97 34.46
N GLU A 495 -1.85 -9.10 35.15
CA GLU A 495 -0.74 -10.05 35.38
C GLU A 495 -0.25 -10.70 34.08
N GLY A 496 -1.15 -11.05 33.17
CA GLY A 496 -0.80 -11.61 31.85
C GLY A 496 -0.06 -10.58 30.99
N ARG A 497 -0.51 -9.31 31.05
CA ARG A 497 0.15 -8.18 30.39
C ARG A 497 1.56 -7.94 30.89
N LEU A 498 1.76 -8.01 32.21
CA LEU A 498 3.07 -7.84 32.84
C LEU A 498 4.05 -8.97 32.46
N GLN A 499 3.58 -10.22 32.47
CA GLN A 499 4.40 -11.37 32.14
C GLN A 499 4.87 -11.35 30.67
N PHE A 500 3.98 -11.00 29.75
CA PHE A 500 4.28 -10.81 28.33
C PHE A 500 5.44 -9.83 28.10
N TRP A 501 5.43 -8.68 28.77
CA TRP A 501 6.51 -7.70 28.66
C TRP A 501 7.79 -8.11 29.37
N LYS A 502 7.71 -8.85 30.49
CA LYS A 502 8.90 -9.41 31.15
C LYS A 502 9.65 -10.37 30.23
N GLU A 503 8.92 -11.23 29.51
CA GLU A 503 9.48 -12.18 28.55
C GLU A 503 10.12 -11.46 27.35
N ALA A 504 9.42 -10.47 26.77
CA ALA A 504 9.96 -9.67 25.69
C ALA A 504 11.21 -8.88 26.13
N ALA A 505 11.13 -8.23 27.29
CA ALA A 505 12.21 -7.41 27.83
C ALA A 505 13.44 -8.23 28.23
N ALA A 506 13.33 -9.55 28.44
CA ALA A 506 14.41 -10.42 28.93
C ALA A 506 15.74 -10.31 28.17
N ASN A 507 15.72 -9.84 26.92
CA ASN A 507 16.88 -9.73 26.03
C ASN A 507 17.46 -8.30 25.90
N MET A 508 16.94 -7.28 26.59
CA MET A 508 17.47 -5.90 26.47
C MET A 508 18.73 -5.69 27.34
N LYS A 509 19.65 -4.79 26.96
CA LYS A 509 20.76 -4.42 27.87
C LYS A 509 20.28 -3.47 28.98
N PRO A 510 20.77 -3.60 30.24
CA PRO A 510 20.33 -2.79 31.39
C PRO A 510 20.41 -1.26 31.20
N GLU A 511 21.46 -0.80 30.51
CA GLU A 511 21.68 0.63 30.21
C GLU A 511 20.55 1.27 29.38
N TYR A 512 19.86 0.50 28.54
CA TYR A 512 18.72 0.99 27.77
C TYR A 512 17.41 0.99 28.57
N ILE A 513 17.29 0.10 29.55
CA ILE A 513 16.08 -0.09 30.38
C ILE A 513 15.88 1.13 31.28
N ASN A 514 16.92 1.51 32.03
CA ASN A 514 16.86 2.64 32.97
C ASN A 514 16.55 3.96 32.28
N LYS A 515 17.09 4.13 31.08
CA LYS A 515 16.79 5.28 30.25
C LYS A 515 15.35 5.23 29.75
N ALA A 516 14.88 4.11 29.20
CA ALA A 516 13.51 3.97 28.72
C ALA A 516 12.47 4.25 29.83
N ILE A 517 12.64 3.66 31.02
CA ILE A 517 11.79 3.88 32.20
C ILE A 517 11.65 5.36 32.52
N LYS A 518 12.77 6.09 32.66
CA LYS A 518 12.76 7.51 33.01
C LYS A 518 11.99 8.36 31.98
N HIS A 519 12.12 8.04 30.69
CA HIS A 519 11.44 8.78 29.63
C HIS A 519 9.94 8.45 29.59
N PHE A 520 9.56 7.18 29.73
CA PHE A 520 8.15 6.78 29.78
C PHE A 520 7.42 7.36 31.00
N GLN A 521 8.03 7.33 32.19
CA GLN A 521 7.46 7.95 33.39
C GLN A 521 7.20 9.46 33.22
N LYS A 522 8.07 10.16 32.47
CA LYS A 522 7.90 11.59 32.21
C LYS A 522 6.84 11.86 31.14
N ILE A 523 6.76 11.02 30.11
CA ILE A 523 5.68 11.06 29.11
C ILE A 523 4.34 10.79 29.78
N GLU A 524 4.28 9.77 30.65
CA GLU A 524 3.12 9.43 31.48
C GLU A 524 2.60 10.63 32.27
N SER A 525 3.48 11.33 32.98
CA SER A 525 3.12 12.52 33.76
C SER A 525 2.53 13.64 32.90
N VAL A 526 2.97 13.80 31.64
CA VAL A 526 2.41 14.77 30.71
C VAL A 526 1.06 14.29 30.17
N LEU A 527 0.95 13.01 29.79
CA LEU A 527 -0.32 12.41 29.35
C LEU A 527 -1.42 12.55 30.40
N ASP A 528 -1.08 12.35 31.68
CA ASP A 528 -2.01 12.47 32.80
C ASP A 528 -2.60 13.89 32.92
N SER A 529 -1.88 14.90 32.41
CA SER A 529 -2.32 16.29 32.37
C SER A 529 -3.13 16.68 31.13
N CYS A 530 -3.10 15.90 30.05
CA CYS A 530 -3.70 16.26 28.74
C CYS A 530 -4.94 15.44 28.36
N MET A 531 -5.06 14.21 28.85
CA MET A 531 -6.05 13.24 28.38
C MET A 531 -7.40 13.35 29.12
N THR A 532 -8.51 13.11 28.43
CA THR A 532 -9.84 13.00 29.07
C THR A 532 -9.92 11.72 29.90
N LYS A 533 -10.73 11.69 30.98
CA LYS A 533 -10.87 10.51 31.85
C LYS A 533 -11.25 9.20 31.12
N CYS A 534 -11.85 9.26 29.94
CA CYS A 534 -12.31 8.08 29.19
C CYS A 534 -11.19 7.42 28.36
N SER A 535 -10.32 8.21 27.72
CA SER A 535 -9.10 7.71 27.05
C SER A 535 -7.92 7.52 28.02
N ARG A 536 -8.08 7.95 29.28
CA ARG A 536 -7.05 7.89 30.32
C ARG A 536 -6.80 6.49 30.87
N THR A 537 -7.73 5.55 30.75
CA THR A 537 -7.65 4.31 31.56
C THR A 537 -6.92 3.15 30.90
N VAL A 538 -6.96 3.00 29.58
CA VAL A 538 -6.40 1.81 28.92
C VAL A 538 -4.94 2.04 28.54
N GLU A 539 -4.66 3.09 27.78
CA GLU A 539 -3.32 3.42 27.28
C GLU A 539 -2.33 3.73 28.42
N MET A 540 -2.79 4.40 29.48
CA MET A 540 -1.96 4.71 30.66
C MET A 540 -1.68 3.48 31.51
N ALA A 541 -2.69 2.65 31.78
CA ALA A 541 -2.49 1.40 32.52
C ALA A 541 -1.54 0.45 31.78
N GLN A 542 -1.57 0.46 30.45
CA GLN A 542 -0.65 -0.32 29.61
C GLN A 542 0.78 0.22 29.68
N MET A 543 0.96 1.54 29.60
CA MET A 543 2.29 2.15 29.71
C MET A 543 2.88 1.94 31.12
N GLN A 544 2.07 2.04 32.17
CA GLN A 544 2.44 1.70 33.54
C GLN A 544 2.84 0.23 33.69
N SER A 545 2.08 -0.69 33.09
CA SER A 545 2.41 -2.13 33.09
C SER A 545 3.75 -2.40 32.41
N PHE A 546 4.03 -1.72 31.30
CA PHE A 546 5.32 -1.83 30.60
C PHE A 546 6.48 -1.26 31.42
N ILE A 547 6.31 -0.08 32.00
CA ILE A 547 7.29 0.53 32.93
C ILE A 547 7.56 -0.44 34.10
N HIS A 548 6.51 -1.03 34.67
CA HIS A 548 6.63 -1.98 35.76
C HIS A 548 7.37 -3.26 35.34
N ALA A 549 7.12 -3.78 34.13
CA ALA A 549 7.86 -4.91 33.57
C ALA A 549 9.36 -4.60 33.44
N LEU A 550 9.70 -3.40 32.96
CA LEU A 550 11.08 -2.94 32.84
C LEU A 550 11.76 -2.77 34.21
N GLN A 551 11.06 -2.18 35.19
CA GLN A 551 11.56 -1.96 36.56
C GLN A 551 11.78 -3.27 37.33
N THR A 552 10.86 -4.23 37.19
CA THR A 552 10.96 -5.53 37.87
C THR A 552 12.05 -6.43 37.29
N ARG A 553 12.42 -6.24 36.01
CA ARG A 553 13.59 -6.90 35.42
C ARG A 553 14.89 -6.41 36.05
N ASP A 554 15.01 -5.12 36.33
CA ASP A 554 16.24 -4.54 36.91
C ASP A 554 16.52 -5.13 38.31
N LEU A 555 15.48 -5.51 39.05
CA LEU A 555 15.61 -6.19 40.34
C LEU A 555 16.03 -7.67 40.23
N SER A 556 15.78 -8.34 39.10
CA SER A 556 16.17 -9.74 38.88
C SER A 556 17.62 -9.94 38.42
N VAL A 557 18.27 -8.88 37.91
CA VAL A 557 19.68 -8.91 37.46
C VAL A 557 20.64 -8.45 38.56
N ILE A 558 20.14 -7.80 39.61
CA ILE A 558 20.92 -7.39 40.80
C ILE A 558 21.07 -8.54 41.83
N GLN A 559 20.41 -9.68 41.60
CA GLN A 559 20.61 -10.88 42.42
C GLN A 559 21.26 -12.01 41.60
N LYS A 560 22.57 -11.91 41.39
CA LYS A 560 23.44 -13.09 41.42
C LYS A 560 24.38 -12.93 42.63
N PRO A 561 24.60 -14.01 43.41
CA PRO A 561 25.38 -13.96 44.64
C PRO A 561 26.81 -13.47 44.43
#